data_AF-A0A6A7BPD3-F1
#
_entry.id   AF-A0A6A7BPD3-F1
#
_cell.length_a   1.000
_cell.length_b   1.000
_cell.length_c   1.000
_cell.angle_alpha   90.00
_cell.angle_beta   90.00
_cell.angle_gamma   90.00
#
_symmetry.space_group_name_H-M   'P 1'
#
loop_
_entity.id
_entity.type
_entity.pdbx_description
1 polymer ?
#
loop_
_entity_poly.entity_id
_entity_poly.type
_entity_poly.pdbx_seq_one_letter_code
_entity_poly.pdbx_strand_id
1 'polypeptide(L)'
;MNRPRNRQPRRNGNSNTVGARHGDRTPIRHPASPAPIQPPTISQVLPGRHVSIILKCDQLTGRQVQGIVQDVLTRGNHPRGIKVRLRDGRVGRVQGMVDTSTNSSADNTLVAGPSDSPVNRARAGRIESDVRDYYDLDHSRPPERSLADFFPTTGKTGTEEDVVVACPVCLTFKGDEYAVARHVEEHFE
;
A
#
# COMPACT_ATOMS: atom_id res chain seq x y z
N MET A 1 10.16 -40.40 -30.11
CA MET A 1 9.74 -40.06 -28.74
C MET A 1 8.45 -39.22 -28.80
N ASN A 2 7.28 -39.86 -28.63
CA ASN A 2 5.96 -39.22 -28.68
C ASN A 2 5.40 -39.03 -27.26
N ARG A 3 5.03 -37.80 -26.92
CA ARG A 3 4.49 -37.39 -25.61
C ARG A 3 2.99 -37.72 -25.54
N PRO A 4 2.49 -38.50 -24.56
CA PRO A 4 1.06 -38.84 -24.52
C PRO A 4 0.21 -37.61 -24.18
N ARG A 5 -0.90 -37.43 -24.90
CA ARG A 5 -1.92 -36.40 -24.62
C ARG A 5 -2.82 -36.84 -23.47
N ASN A 6 -2.85 -36.04 -22.43
CA ASN A 6 -3.78 -36.14 -21.30
C ASN A 6 -5.23 -35.96 -21.80
N ARG A 7 -5.93 -37.06 -22.09
CA ARG A 7 -7.38 -37.08 -22.36
C ARG A 7 -8.09 -37.38 -21.05
N GLN A 8 -8.55 -36.34 -20.36
CA GLN A 8 -9.60 -36.51 -19.36
C GLN A 8 -10.98 -36.52 -20.05
N PRO A 9 -11.90 -37.43 -19.69
CA PRO A 9 -13.26 -37.42 -20.21
C PRO A 9 -14.07 -36.28 -19.57
N ARG A 10 -14.88 -35.60 -20.39
CA ARG A 10 -15.88 -34.64 -19.90
C ARG A 10 -17.03 -35.42 -19.26
N ARG A 11 -17.22 -35.23 -17.95
CA ARG A 11 -18.34 -35.79 -17.20
C ARG A 11 -19.64 -35.14 -17.66
N ASN A 12 -20.38 -35.82 -18.54
CA ASN A 12 -21.78 -35.51 -18.84
C ASN A 12 -22.63 -36.24 -17.79
N GLY A 13 -23.07 -35.52 -16.76
CA GLY A 13 -23.81 -36.08 -15.63
C GLY A 13 -25.08 -35.29 -15.38
N ASN A 14 -26.14 -35.64 -16.12
CA ASN A 14 -27.50 -35.26 -15.79
C ASN A 14 -28.01 -36.28 -14.76
N SER A 15 -28.26 -35.85 -13.53
CA SER A 15 -28.96 -36.66 -12.53
C SER A 15 -29.77 -35.73 -11.63
N ASN A 16 -31.09 -35.71 -11.89
CA ASN A 16 -32.10 -35.33 -10.91
C ASN A 16 -31.94 -36.23 -9.68
N THR A 17 -31.63 -35.63 -8.53
CA THR A 17 -31.88 -36.24 -7.22
C THR A 17 -32.53 -35.22 -6.30
N VAL A 18 -33.68 -35.62 -5.79
CA VAL A 18 -34.52 -34.94 -4.83
C VAL A 18 -33.87 -35.00 -3.44
N GLY A 19 -33.80 -33.86 -2.75
CA GLY A 19 -33.81 -33.79 -1.28
C GLY A 19 -32.46 -33.71 -0.55
N ALA A 20 -32.07 -32.49 -0.14
CA ALA A 20 -31.42 -32.23 1.15
C ALA A 20 -31.64 -30.76 1.52
N ARG A 21 -32.23 -30.51 2.69
CA ARG A 21 -32.53 -29.17 3.22
C ARG A 21 -31.22 -28.46 3.55
N HIS A 22 -30.71 -27.67 2.62
CA HIS A 22 -29.60 -26.77 2.86
C HIS A 22 -30.13 -25.51 3.54
N GLY A 23 -29.79 -25.34 4.83
CA GLY A 23 -30.04 -24.09 5.54
C GLY A 23 -29.53 -22.90 4.73
N ASP A 24 -30.31 -21.83 4.72
CA ASP A 24 -30.06 -20.51 4.13
C ASP A 24 -28.65 -20.01 4.48
N ARG A 25 -27.66 -20.43 3.70
CA ARG A 25 -26.36 -19.78 3.64
C ARG A 25 -26.52 -18.62 2.66
N THR A 26 -27.25 -17.59 3.08
CA THR A 26 -27.13 -16.29 2.44
C THR A 26 -25.64 -15.94 2.41
N PRO A 27 -25.02 -15.78 1.23
CA PRO A 27 -23.63 -15.36 1.18
C PRO A 27 -23.57 -13.99 1.86
N ILE A 28 -22.74 -13.89 2.90
CA ILE A 28 -22.38 -12.63 3.55
C ILE A 28 -21.90 -11.71 2.43
N ARG A 29 -22.74 -10.75 2.02
CA ARG A 29 -22.34 -9.73 1.06
C ARG A 29 -21.37 -8.81 1.79
N HIS A 30 -20.08 -9.04 1.60
CA HIS A 30 -19.08 -8.06 2.01
C HIS A 30 -19.45 -6.70 1.38
N PRO A 31 -19.32 -5.60 2.14
CA PRO A 31 -19.56 -4.27 1.59
C PRO A 31 -18.73 -4.09 0.33
N ALA A 32 -19.33 -3.51 -0.71
CA ALA A 32 -18.68 -3.30 -2.00
C ALA A 32 -17.32 -2.64 -1.79
N SER A 33 -16.23 -3.33 -2.14
CA SER A 33 -14.90 -2.73 -2.12
C SER A 33 -14.94 -1.45 -2.96
N PRO A 34 -14.32 -0.35 -2.49
CA PRO A 34 -14.30 0.90 -3.23
C PRO A 34 -13.78 0.63 -4.64
N ALA A 35 -14.52 1.11 -5.64
CA ALA A 35 -14.16 0.91 -7.03
C ALA A 35 -12.74 1.43 -7.28
N PRO A 36 -11.89 0.69 -8.01
CA PRO A 36 -10.54 1.14 -8.29
C PRO A 36 -10.61 2.44 -9.11
N ILE A 37 -9.96 3.50 -8.62
CA ILE A 37 -9.76 4.75 -9.36
C ILE A 37 -8.96 4.38 -10.60
N GLN A 38 -9.58 4.44 -11.78
CA GLN A 38 -8.92 4.08 -13.02
C GLN A 38 -7.90 5.17 -13.38
N PRO A 39 -6.63 4.81 -13.61
CA PRO A 39 -5.64 5.79 -14.04
C PRO A 39 -5.99 6.30 -15.44
N PRO A 40 -5.64 7.56 -15.76
CA PRO A 40 -5.88 8.12 -17.09
C PRO A 40 -5.13 7.33 -18.17
N THR A 41 -5.70 7.31 -19.37
CA THR A 41 -5.14 6.63 -20.54
C THR A 41 -4.03 7.49 -21.18
N ILE A 42 -3.11 6.84 -21.89
CA ILE A 42 -1.95 7.54 -22.48
C ILE A 42 -2.35 8.61 -23.49
N SER A 43 -3.45 8.39 -24.22
CA SER A 43 -3.99 9.37 -25.17
C SER A 43 -4.47 10.67 -24.52
N GLN A 44 -4.80 10.63 -23.22
CA GLN A 44 -5.23 11.80 -22.46
C GLN A 44 -4.04 12.62 -21.94
N VAL A 45 -2.91 11.96 -21.70
CA VAL A 45 -1.71 12.57 -21.13
C VAL A 45 -0.76 12.97 -22.27
N LEU A 46 -0.98 14.17 -22.79
CA LEU A 46 -0.12 14.78 -23.83
C LEU A 46 0.82 15.82 -23.22
N PRO A 47 2.01 16.06 -23.83
CA PRO A 47 2.89 17.14 -23.41
C PRO A 47 2.15 18.49 -23.47
N GLY A 48 2.34 19.32 -22.44
CA GLY A 48 1.64 20.58 -22.25
C GLY A 48 0.33 20.51 -21.44
N ARG A 49 -0.12 19.32 -21.03
CA ARG A 49 -1.32 19.17 -20.18
C ARG A 49 -1.01 19.36 -18.70
N HIS A 50 -1.99 19.89 -17.97
CA HIS A 50 -1.98 19.98 -16.51
C HIS A 50 -2.36 18.65 -15.89
N VAL A 51 -1.48 18.10 -15.07
CA VAL A 51 -1.65 16.78 -14.46
C VAL A 51 -1.29 16.82 -12.98
N SER A 52 -1.87 15.90 -12.23
CA SER A 52 -1.50 15.60 -10.87
C SER A 52 -0.67 14.32 -10.84
N ILE A 53 0.58 14.41 -10.38
CA ILE A 53 1.53 13.29 -10.35
C ILE A 53 1.93 12.91 -8.93
N ILE A 54 2.19 11.63 -8.70
CA ILE A 54 2.87 11.15 -7.49
C ILE A 54 4.35 10.93 -7.80
N LEU A 55 5.21 11.60 -7.04
CA LEU A 55 6.66 11.40 -7.10
C LEU A 55 7.04 10.09 -6.42
N LYS A 56 8.24 9.57 -6.72
CA LYS A 56 8.70 8.32 -6.11
C LYS A 56 8.80 8.42 -4.57
N CYS A 57 9.28 9.55 -4.06
CA CYS A 57 9.35 9.84 -2.62
C CYS A 57 7.96 9.85 -1.96
N ASP A 58 6.93 10.28 -2.69
CA ASP A 58 5.57 10.44 -2.19
C ASP A 58 4.68 9.21 -2.43
N GLN A 59 5.24 8.07 -2.86
CA GLN A 59 4.44 6.86 -3.11
C GLN A 59 3.82 6.28 -1.83
N LEU A 60 4.49 6.42 -0.68
CA LEU A 60 3.94 5.98 0.61
C LEU A 60 2.92 6.98 1.16
N THR A 61 3.16 8.28 0.96
CA THR A 61 2.32 9.36 1.50
C THR A 61 1.11 9.66 0.62
N GLY A 62 1.15 9.25 -0.65
CA GLY A 62 0.12 9.54 -1.64
C GLY A 62 0.05 11.01 -2.06
N ARG A 63 1.04 11.83 -1.65
CA ARG A 63 1.04 13.26 -1.97
C ARG A 63 1.18 13.46 -3.47
N GLN A 64 0.31 14.31 -4.02
CA GLN A 64 0.29 14.62 -5.43
C GLN A 64 0.82 16.03 -5.67
N VAL A 65 1.64 16.17 -6.70
CA VAL A 65 2.20 17.43 -7.17
C VAL A 65 1.57 17.76 -8.51
N GLN A 66 1.01 18.95 -8.62
CA GLN A 66 0.46 19.44 -9.88
C GLN A 66 1.54 20.08 -10.74
N GLY A 67 1.45 19.88 -12.05
CA GLY A 67 2.36 20.53 -12.98
C GLY A 67 2.02 20.27 -14.44
N ILE A 68 2.82 20.86 -15.32
CA ILE A 68 2.68 20.73 -16.78
C ILE A 68 3.60 19.62 -17.27
N VAL A 69 3.06 18.69 -18.06
CA VAL A 69 3.85 17.61 -18.70
C VAL A 69 4.84 18.21 -19.69
N GLN A 70 6.12 17.88 -19.54
CA GLN A 70 7.16 18.13 -20.52
C GLN A 70 7.27 16.96 -21.50
N ASP A 71 7.43 15.74 -20.97
CA ASP A 71 7.64 14.54 -21.78
C ASP A 71 6.95 13.31 -21.18
N VAL A 72 6.47 12.41 -22.04
CA VAL A 72 5.76 11.19 -21.68
C VAL A 72 6.72 10.01 -21.83
N LEU A 73 7.13 9.43 -20.71
CA LEU A 73 8.18 8.41 -20.66
C LEU A 73 7.64 6.96 -20.75
N THR A 74 6.33 6.80 -20.90
CA THR A 74 5.67 5.47 -20.92
C THR A 74 5.25 5.11 -22.34
N ARG A 75 5.50 3.87 -22.75
CA ARG A 75 5.02 3.31 -24.02
C ARG A 75 3.77 2.45 -23.78
N GLY A 76 2.64 3.06 -23.41
CA GLY A 76 1.34 2.38 -23.24
C GLY A 76 0.58 2.71 -21.96
N ASN A 77 -0.56 2.04 -21.77
CA ASN A 77 -1.40 2.17 -20.58
C ASN A 77 -0.86 1.31 -19.43
N HIS A 78 -0.68 1.91 -18.26
CA HIS A 78 -0.11 1.24 -17.10
C HIS A 78 -1.11 1.25 -15.93
N PRO A 79 -1.29 0.13 -15.19
CA PRO A 79 -2.34 -0.01 -14.16
C PRO A 79 -2.19 0.95 -12.97
N ARG A 80 -0.97 1.45 -12.72
CA ARG A 80 -0.67 2.47 -11.70
C ARG A 80 -0.48 3.88 -12.26
N GLY A 81 -0.84 4.11 -13.52
CA GLY A 81 -0.66 5.40 -14.19
C GLY A 81 0.64 5.55 -14.98
N ILE A 82 0.65 6.60 -15.80
CA ILE A 82 1.66 6.91 -16.83
C ILE A 82 2.82 7.68 -16.19
N LYS A 83 4.04 7.24 -16.46
CA LYS A 83 5.26 7.95 -16.07
C LYS A 83 5.49 9.15 -16.99
N VAL A 84 5.60 10.33 -16.40
CA VAL A 84 5.84 11.61 -17.09
C VAL A 84 6.96 12.40 -16.42
N ARG A 85 7.59 13.28 -17.19
CA ARG A 85 8.47 14.35 -16.69
C ARG A 85 7.69 15.67 -16.75
N LEU A 86 7.68 16.42 -15.66
CA LEU A 86 7.12 17.77 -15.62
C LEU A 86 8.12 18.80 -16.16
N ARG A 87 7.65 19.99 -16.51
CA ARG A 87 8.51 21.14 -16.89
C ARG A 87 9.52 21.51 -15.79
N ASP A 88 9.20 21.24 -14.53
CA ASP A 88 10.09 21.43 -13.39
C ASP A 88 11.24 20.40 -13.31
N GLY A 89 11.32 19.46 -14.26
CA GLY A 89 12.29 18.36 -14.27
C GLY A 89 11.94 17.17 -13.37
N ARG A 90 10.94 17.31 -12.50
CA ARG A 90 10.43 16.23 -11.62
C ARG A 90 9.76 15.12 -12.42
N VAL A 91 9.92 13.87 -11.97
CA VAL A 91 9.41 12.67 -12.66
C VAL A 91 8.50 11.87 -11.73
N GLY A 92 7.30 11.52 -12.19
CA GLY A 92 6.31 10.79 -11.39
C GLY A 92 5.28 10.03 -12.21
N ARG A 93 4.30 9.43 -11.53
CA ARG A 93 3.15 8.72 -12.14
C ARG A 93 1.92 9.61 -12.10
N VAL A 94 1.24 9.78 -13.23
CA VAL A 94 -0.02 10.53 -13.31
C VAL A 94 -1.13 9.78 -12.60
N GLN A 95 -1.83 10.44 -11.68
CA GLN A 95 -3.03 9.94 -11.01
C GLN A 95 -4.32 10.57 -11.55
N GLY A 96 -4.26 11.81 -12.02
CA GLY A 96 -5.40 12.52 -12.56
C GLY A 96 -5.02 13.70 -13.45
N MET A 97 -5.97 14.16 -14.26
CA MET A 97 -5.86 15.39 -15.03
C MET A 97 -6.46 16.54 -14.21
N VAL A 98 -5.86 17.72 -14.32
CA VAL A 98 -6.38 18.94 -13.70
C VAL A 98 -6.90 19.82 -14.82
N ASP A 99 -8.23 19.91 -14.92
CA ASP A 99 -8.85 20.82 -15.88
C ASP A 99 -8.80 22.24 -15.30
N THR A 100 -8.13 23.15 -15.98
CA THR A 100 -7.95 24.55 -15.55
C THR A 100 -9.27 25.35 -15.53
N SER A 101 -10.38 24.75 -15.98
CA SER A 101 -11.68 25.40 -16.18
C SER A 101 -12.65 25.35 -14.98
N THR A 102 -12.33 24.65 -13.89
CA THR A 102 -13.28 24.43 -12.79
C THR A 102 -12.67 24.78 -11.45
N ASN A 103 -12.69 26.08 -11.13
CA ASN A 103 -12.55 26.55 -9.75
C ASN A 103 -13.60 27.63 -9.43
N SER A 104 -14.83 27.37 -9.90
CA SER A 104 -16.01 28.22 -9.70
C SER A 104 -17.24 27.39 -9.32
N SER A 105 -17.12 26.56 -8.28
CA SER A 105 -18.28 25.93 -7.65
C SER A 105 -17.96 25.50 -6.21
N ALA A 106 -17.32 26.41 -5.47
CA ALA A 106 -17.43 26.45 -4.03
C ALA A 106 -18.67 27.32 -3.71
N ASP A 107 -19.87 26.73 -3.77
CA ASP A 107 -21.08 27.11 -3.00
C ASP A 107 -22.27 26.27 -3.49
N ASN A 108 -22.81 25.37 -2.65
CA ASN A 108 -24.24 25.37 -2.31
C ASN A 108 -24.52 24.47 -1.09
N THR A 109 -24.27 25.02 0.09
CA THR A 109 -25.29 25.29 1.12
C THR A 109 -26.59 24.44 1.13
N LEU A 110 -26.73 23.62 2.19
CA LEU A 110 -27.93 23.31 3.01
C LEU A 110 -29.26 22.81 2.34
N VAL A 111 -29.75 21.63 2.78
CA VAL A 111 -31.19 21.47 3.09
C VAL A 111 -31.42 20.48 4.26
N ALA A 112 -32.43 20.80 5.05
CA ALA A 112 -32.79 20.31 6.38
C ALA A 112 -33.24 18.83 6.48
N GLY A 113 -33.13 18.25 7.68
CA GLY A 113 -33.83 17.01 8.08
C GLY A 113 -35.30 17.26 8.43
N PRO A 114 -35.92 16.55 9.41
CA PRO A 114 -35.93 15.13 9.74
C PRO A 114 -37.30 14.49 9.36
N SER A 115 -37.43 13.16 9.35
CA SER A 115 -38.77 12.53 9.32
C SER A 115 -38.82 11.31 10.24
N ASP A 116 -39.49 11.49 11.36
CA ASP A 116 -39.92 10.49 12.32
C ASP A 116 -40.77 9.37 11.71
N SER A 117 -40.38 8.12 11.99
CA SER A 117 -41.13 6.97 12.55
C SER A 117 -42.53 6.59 11.97
N PRO A 118 -42.91 5.28 11.85
CA PRO A 118 -42.94 4.35 13.00
C PRO A 118 -42.75 2.83 12.76
N VAL A 119 -42.42 2.15 13.86
CA VAL A 119 -42.79 0.79 14.32
C VAL A 119 -42.66 -0.38 13.32
N ASN A 120 -41.71 -1.28 13.63
CA ASN A 120 -42.07 -2.70 13.66
C ASN A 120 -41.52 -3.36 14.93
N ARG A 121 -42.43 -3.72 15.83
CA ARG A 121 -42.14 -4.51 17.03
C ARG A 121 -41.93 -5.97 16.65
N ALA A 122 -41.13 -6.61 17.49
CA ALA A 122 -40.97 -8.06 17.67
C ALA A 122 -39.97 -8.77 16.75
N ARG A 123 -38.78 -9.05 17.29
CA ARG A 123 -38.58 -10.33 17.99
C ARG A 123 -37.35 -10.26 18.88
N ALA A 124 -37.59 -10.48 20.18
CA ALA A 124 -36.55 -10.94 21.08
C ALA A 124 -35.98 -12.25 20.52
N GLY A 125 -34.67 -12.31 20.35
CA GLY A 125 -33.98 -13.49 19.86
C GLY A 125 -32.48 -13.38 20.09
N ARG A 126 -32.04 -13.94 21.23
CA ARG A 126 -30.67 -14.36 21.60
C ARG A 126 -29.52 -13.42 21.29
N ILE A 127 -29.04 -12.76 22.34
CA ILE A 127 -27.61 -12.48 22.51
C ILE A 127 -26.96 -13.84 22.79
N GLU A 128 -26.55 -14.56 21.75
CA GLU A 128 -25.55 -15.62 21.91
C GLU A 128 -24.21 -14.90 21.96
N SER A 129 -23.74 -14.66 23.18
CA SER A 129 -22.34 -14.37 23.43
C SER A 129 -21.54 -15.55 22.90
N ASP A 130 -20.89 -15.35 21.75
CA ASP A 130 -19.87 -16.23 21.17
C ASP A 130 -18.65 -16.21 22.12
N VAL A 131 -18.83 -16.78 23.32
CA VAL A 131 -17.73 -17.26 24.14
C VAL A 131 -17.19 -18.44 23.35
N ARG A 132 -16.19 -18.16 22.51
CA ARG A 132 -15.35 -19.22 21.98
C ARG A 132 -14.72 -19.93 23.18
N ASP A 133 -15.26 -21.11 23.47
CA ASP A 133 -14.60 -22.14 24.27
C ASP A 133 -13.28 -22.50 23.57
N TYR A 134 -12.24 -21.75 23.92
CA TYR A 134 -10.87 -21.89 23.43
C TYR A 134 -10.11 -22.86 24.35
N TYR A 135 -10.61 -24.07 24.51
CA TYR A 135 -9.89 -25.17 25.15
C TYR A 135 -10.29 -26.46 24.43
N ASP A 136 -9.55 -26.84 23.37
CA ASP A 136 -9.33 -28.24 22.95
C ASP A 136 -8.86 -28.38 21.48
N LEU A 137 -7.71 -27.81 21.15
CA LEU A 137 -6.92 -28.27 20.00
C LEU A 137 -5.43 -28.30 20.39
N ASP A 138 -5.08 -29.32 21.16
CA ASP A 138 -3.71 -29.81 21.30
C ASP A 138 -3.22 -30.31 19.93
N HIS A 139 -2.64 -29.41 19.14
CA HIS A 139 -1.88 -29.75 17.94
C HIS A 139 -0.66 -28.80 17.85
N SER A 140 0.39 -29.17 18.56
CA SER A 140 1.79 -28.75 18.30
C SER A 140 2.04 -27.25 18.30
N ARG A 141 2.05 -26.63 19.48
CA ARG A 141 2.61 -25.28 19.65
C ARG A 141 4.03 -25.26 19.05
N PRO A 142 4.31 -24.43 18.03
CA PRO A 142 5.64 -24.32 17.48
C PRO A 142 6.62 -24.02 18.62
N PRO A 143 7.84 -24.57 18.60
CA PRO A 143 8.82 -24.30 19.65
C PRO A 143 8.96 -22.79 19.81
N GLU A 144 9.00 -22.32 21.06
CA GLU A 144 9.12 -20.90 21.40
C GLU A 144 10.35 -20.34 20.66
N ARG A 145 10.11 -19.47 19.66
CA ARG A 145 11.17 -18.79 18.92
C ARG A 145 11.51 -17.51 19.66
N SER A 146 12.77 -17.33 20.01
CA SER A 146 13.22 -16.10 20.65
C SER A 146 13.64 -15.09 19.58
N LEU A 147 13.63 -13.81 19.92
CA LEU A 147 14.14 -12.74 19.04
C LEU A 147 15.58 -13.02 18.56
N ALA A 148 16.37 -13.76 19.35
CA ALA A 148 17.75 -14.14 19.02
C ALA A 148 17.88 -14.99 17.74
N ASP A 149 16.88 -15.81 17.40
CA ASP A 149 16.94 -16.70 16.23
C ASP A 149 16.82 -15.97 14.89
N PHE A 150 16.35 -14.71 14.92
CA PHE A 150 16.13 -13.88 13.74
C PHE A 150 17.24 -12.85 13.51
N PHE A 151 18.18 -12.70 14.45
CA PHE A 151 19.37 -11.90 14.21
C PHE A 151 20.35 -12.73 13.37
N PRO A 152 20.87 -12.19 12.24
CA PRO A 152 21.98 -12.83 11.57
C PRO A 152 23.12 -12.93 12.59
N THR A 153 23.60 -14.14 12.85
CA THR A 153 24.87 -14.35 13.53
C THR A 153 25.94 -13.77 12.64
N THR A 154 26.14 -12.46 12.74
CA THR A 154 27.34 -11.82 12.26
C THR A 154 28.46 -12.50 13.03
N GLY A 155 29.17 -13.37 12.31
CA GLY A 155 30.40 -13.95 12.79
C GLY A 155 31.24 -12.81 13.35
N LYS A 156 31.53 -12.90 14.65
CA LYS A 156 32.62 -12.18 15.28
C LYS A 156 33.91 -12.62 14.58
N THR A 157 34.21 -12.00 13.45
CA THR A 157 35.52 -11.96 12.81
C THR A 157 35.68 -10.52 12.34
N GLY A 158 36.16 -9.68 13.25
CA GLY A 158 36.36 -8.26 13.01
C GLY A 158 36.86 -7.67 14.31
N THR A 159 38.16 -7.66 14.45
CA THR A 159 38.91 -6.87 15.42
C THR A 159 38.28 -5.48 15.53
N GLU A 160 37.97 -5.09 16.78
CA GLU A 160 37.75 -3.70 17.15
C GLU A 160 39.08 -2.98 16.92
N GLU A 161 39.32 -2.58 15.67
CA GLU A 161 40.40 -1.66 15.35
C GLU A 161 39.81 -0.28 15.48
N ASP A 162 40.09 0.36 16.62
CA ASP A 162 39.85 1.77 16.85
C ASP A 162 40.45 2.56 15.68
N VAL A 163 39.60 2.96 14.72
CA VAL A 163 40.02 3.77 13.59
C VAL A 163 40.26 5.19 14.12
N VAL A 164 41.49 5.44 14.56
CA VAL A 164 41.91 6.76 15.03
C VAL A 164 41.98 7.71 13.84
N VAL A 165 41.04 8.66 13.77
CA VAL A 165 40.97 9.70 12.75
C VAL A 165 41.62 10.99 13.27
N ALA A 166 42.25 11.78 12.40
CA ALA A 166 42.83 13.07 12.75
C ALA A 166 41.88 14.23 12.41
N CYS A 167 41.92 15.30 13.21
CA CYS A 167 41.15 16.52 12.96
C CYS A 167 41.57 17.19 11.64
N PRO A 168 40.64 17.48 10.72
CA PRO A 168 40.95 18.09 9.41
C PRO A 168 41.39 19.56 9.51
N VAL A 169 41.14 20.23 10.63
CA VAL A 169 41.45 21.66 10.80
C VAL A 169 42.87 21.87 11.34
N CYS A 170 43.26 21.15 12.39
CA CYS A 170 44.54 21.37 13.08
C CYS A 170 45.55 20.22 12.91
N LEU A 171 45.12 19.02 12.51
CA LEU A 171 45.93 17.80 12.35
C LEU A 171 46.71 17.33 13.60
N THR A 172 46.59 18.03 14.73
CA THR A 172 47.23 17.68 16.01
C THR A 172 46.36 16.77 16.86
N PHE A 173 45.04 16.92 16.77
CA PHE A 173 44.09 16.10 17.51
C PHE A 173 43.79 14.78 16.77
N LYS A 174 43.92 13.64 17.46
CA LYS A 174 43.66 12.30 16.94
C LYS A 174 42.74 11.55 17.92
N GLY A 175 41.66 10.97 17.42
CA GLY A 175 40.71 10.20 18.22
C GLY A 175 39.61 9.60 17.36
N ASP A 176 38.60 9.05 18.03
CA ASP A 176 37.43 8.50 17.35
C ASP A 176 36.65 9.62 16.65
N GLU A 177 35.85 9.25 15.65
CA GLU A 177 35.08 10.21 14.83
C GLU A 177 34.29 11.23 15.67
N TYR A 178 33.70 10.77 16.78
CA TYR A 178 32.93 11.63 17.68
C TYR A 178 33.80 12.61 18.49
N ALA A 179 35.00 12.19 18.88
CA ALA A 179 35.95 13.06 19.56
C ALA A 179 36.50 14.13 18.59
N VAL A 180 36.79 13.74 17.34
CA VAL A 180 37.22 14.66 16.29
C VAL A 180 36.12 15.66 15.95
N ALA A 181 34.86 15.24 15.86
CA ALA A 181 33.73 16.13 15.56
C ALA A 181 33.59 17.27 16.58
N ARG A 182 33.62 16.95 17.89
CA ARG A 182 33.54 17.97 18.94
C ARG A 182 34.74 18.92 18.92
N HIS A 183 35.94 18.39 18.69
CA HIS A 183 37.12 19.24 18.59
C HIS A 183 37.08 20.16 17.36
N VAL A 184 36.47 19.72 16.25
CA VAL A 184 36.27 20.55 15.05
C VAL A 184 35.33 21.71 15.36
N GLU A 185 34.28 21.51 16.15
CA GLU A 185 33.36 22.59 16.58
C GLU A 185 34.08 23.71 17.35
N GLU A 186 35.05 23.37 18.20
CA GLU A 186 35.86 24.33 18.97
C GLU A 186 36.76 25.24 18.11
N HIS A 187 37.04 24.89 16.85
CA HIS A 187 37.80 25.77 15.93
C HIS A 187 36.94 26.87 15.29
N PHE A 188 35.61 26.73 15.34
CA PHE A 188 34.67 27.65 14.68
C PHE A 188 33.94 28.60 15.65
N GLU A 189 34.20 28.49 16.95
CA GLU A 189 33.82 29.48 17.98
C GLU A 189 34.95 30.50 18.20
#